data_AF-A0A139QZW0-F1
#
_entry.id   AF-A0A139QZW0-F1
#
_cell.length_a   1.000
_cell.length_b   1.000
_cell.length_c   1.000
_cell.angle_alpha   90.00
_cell.angle_beta   90.00
_cell.angle_gamma   90.00
#
_symmetry.space_group_name_H-M   'P 1'
#
loop_
_entity.id
_entity.type
_entity.pdbx_description
1 polymer ?
#
loop_
_entity_poly.entity_id
_entity_poly.type
_entity_poly.pdbx_seq_one_letter_code
_entity_poly.pdbx_strand_id
1 'polypeptide(L)'
;MAKALISIDYTEDFVADHGKLTAGAPAQAISKAIDQVTRLAFDRGDYVFFTIDAHEEKDTSTQKASSFHHTTSSELVGVTFMDP
;
A
#
# COMPACT_ATOMS: atom_id res chain seq x y z
N MET A 1 13.83 13.48 18.40
CA MET A 1 14.18 12.67 17.23
C MET A 1 13.01 12.72 16.27
N ALA A 2 13.25 12.96 14.99
CA ALA A 2 12.21 12.82 13.97
C ALA A 2 11.80 11.35 13.85
N LYS A 3 10.50 11.09 13.70
CA LYS A 3 9.96 9.75 13.46
C LYS A 3 9.42 9.67 12.04
N ALA A 4 9.27 8.43 11.57
CA ALA A 4 8.64 8.14 10.29
C ALA A 4 7.63 7.01 10.46
N LEU A 5 6.52 7.09 9.75
CA LEU A 5 5.55 6.03 9.54
C LEU A 5 5.69 5.53 8.10
N ILE A 6 5.76 4.21 7.93
CA ILE A 6 5.79 3.57 6.62
C ILE A 6 4.50 2.75 6.48
N SER A 7 3.62 3.17 5.56
CA SER A 7 2.43 2.44 5.16
C SER A 7 2.78 1.56 3.97
N ILE A 8 2.71 0.24 4.16
CA ILE A 8 3.18 -0.76 3.20
C ILE A 8 1.97 -1.46 2.59
N ASP A 9 1.83 -1.38 1.26
CA ASP A 9 0.91 -2.20 0.44
C ASP A 9 -0.54 -2.30 0.92
N TYR A 10 -1.03 -1.27 1.62
CA TYR A 10 -2.41 -1.24 2.09
C TYR A 10 -3.34 -0.69 1.01
N THR A 11 -3.44 -1.42 -0.11
CA THR A 11 -4.23 -1.07 -1.29
C THR A 11 -5.44 -1.98 -1.48
N GLU A 12 -6.31 -1.62 -2.41
CA GLU A 12 -7.51 -2.40 -2.75
C GLU A 12 -7.18 -3.86 -3.11
N ASP A 13 -6.11 -4.09 -3.89
CA ASP A 13 -5.71 -5.43 -4.33
C ASP A 13 -5.33 -6.36 -3.17
N PHE A 14 -4.89 -5.82 -2.02
CA PHE A 14 -4.55 -6.59 -0.82
C PHE A 14 -5.63 -6.60 0.27
N VAL A 15 -6.65 -5.74 0.18
CA VAL A 15 -7.63 -5.53 1.27
C VAL A 15 -9.06 -5.86 0.86
N ALA A 16 -9.51 -5.46 -0.33
CA ALA A 16 -10.91 -5.60 -0.72
C ALA A 16 -11.28 -7.06 -1.00
N ASP A 17 -12.55 -7.42 -0.84
CA ASP A 17 -13.01 -8.81 -1.09
C ASP A 17 -12.72 -9.27 -2.53
N HIS A 18 -12.70 -8.33 -3.48
CA HIS A 18 -12.39 -8.56 -4.89
C HIS A 18 -10.94 -8.24 -5.28
N GLY A 19 -10.07 -7.97 -4.31
CA GLY A 19 -8.66 -7.71 -4.57
C GLY A 19 -7.94 -8.95 -5.10
N LYS A 20 -7.03 -8.78 -6.07
CA LYS A 20 -6.35 -9.93 -6.73
C LYS A 20 -5.51 -10.76 -5.76
N LEU A 21 -4.96 -10.11 -4.74
CA LEU A 21 -4.08 -10.68 -3.72
C LEU A 21 -4.60 -10.42 -2.31
N THR A 22 -5.92 -10.41 -2.18
CA THR A 22 -6.56 -9.97 -0.96
C THR A 22 -6.24 -10.86 0.23
N ALA A 23 -5.88 -10.24 1.34
CA ALA A 23 -5.85 -10.86 2.65
C ALA A 23 -7.25 -10.86 3.32
N GLY A 24 -8.25 -10.22 2.71
CA GLY A 24 -9.66 -10.27 3.11
C GLY A 24 -9.93 -9.69 4.50
N ALA A 25 -10.84 -10.35 5.24
CA ALA A 25 -11.32 -9.90 6.55
C ALA A 25 -10.22 -9.50 7.56
N PRO A 26 -9.09 -10.23 7.70
CA PRO A 26 -7.95 -9.78 8.51
C PRO A 26 -7.40 -8.40 8.13
N ALA A 27 -7.22 -8.12 6.84
CA ALA A 27 -6.71 -6.83 6.38
C ALA A 27 -7.76 -5.73 6.52
N GLN A 28 -9.04 -6.03 6.27
CA GLN A 28 -10.14 -5.09 6.46
C GLN A 28 -10.31 -4.70 7.94
N ALA A 29 -10.13 -5.65 8.86
CA ALA A 29 -10.28 -5.43 10.29
C ALA A 29 -9.33 -4.36 10.86
N ILE A 30 -8.17 -4.15 10.22
CA ILE A 30 -7.17 -3.16 10.66
C ILE A 30 -7.31 -1.79 9.99
N SER A 31 -8.26 -1.62 9.05
CA SER A 31 -8.44 -0.39 8.26
C SER A 31 -8.53 0.86 9.12
N LYS A 32 -9.40 0.82 10.15
CA LYS A 32 -9.58 1.95 11.07
C LYS A 32 -8.31 2.27 11.87
N ALA A 33 -7.57 1.24 12.30
CA ALA A 33 -6.34 1.44 13.06
C ALA A 33 -5.25 2.06 12.20
N ILE A 34 -5.12 1.64 10.94
CA ILE A 34 -4.18 2.21 9.96
C ILE A 34 -4.50 3.69 9.68
N ASP A 35 -5.78 4.03 9.45
CA ASP A 35 -6.19 5.42 9.26
C ASP A 35 -5.84 6.28 10.48
N GLN A 36 -6.19 5.80 11.69
CA GLN A 36 -5.94 6.52 12.93
C GLN A 36 -4.44 6.76 13.20
N VAL A 37 -3.60 5.74 13.04
CA VAL A 37 -2.15 5.88 13.29
C VAL A 37 -1.47 6.75 12.24
N THR A 38 -1.94 6.69 10.99
CA THR A 38 -1.42 7.50 9.88
C THR A 38 -1.74 8.98 10.09
N ARG A 39 -3.01 9.31 10.39
CA ARG A 39 -3.42 10.69 10.73
C ARG A 39 -2.65 11.22 11.92
N LEU A 40 -2.50 10.41 12.97
CA LEU A 40 -1.80 10.81 14.18
C LEU A 40 -0.31 11.07 13.93
N ALA A 41 0.35 10.30 13.04
CA ALA A 41 1.72 10.56 12.64
C ALA A 41 1.82 11.87 11.84
N PHE A 42 0.91 12.05 10.88
CA PHE A 42 0.83 13.27 10.07
C PHE A 42 0.63 14.52 10.94
N ASP A 43 -0.35 14.50 11.85
CA ASP A 43 -0.67 15.63 12.75
C ASP A 43 0.48 16.00 13.68
N ARG A 44 1.39 15.06 13.97
CA ARG A 44 2.59 15.29 14.77
C ARG A 44 3.75 15.90 13.98
N GLY A 45 3.61 16.02 12.66
CA GLY A 45 4.69 16.40 11.76
C GLY A 45 5.73 15.28 11.57
N ASP A 46 5.36 14.02 11.81
CA ASP A 46 6.22 12.89 11.48
C ASP A 46 6.22 12.67 9.95
N TYR A 47 7.30 12.12 9.41
CA TYR A 47 7.34 11.75 8.00
C TYR A 47 6.40 10.56 7.75
N VAL A 48 5.57 10.63 6.72
CA VAL A 48 4.69 9.53 6.33
C VAL A 48 5.05 9.09 4.91
N PHE A 49 5.43 7.82 4.76
CA PHE A 49 5.78 7.22 3.47
C PHE A 49 4.74 6.14 3.12
N PHE A 50 4.17 6.23 1.94
CA PHE A 50 3.36 5.16 1.36
C PHE A 50 4.22 4.39 0.37
N THR A 51 4.63 3.19 0.74
CA THR A 51 5.40 2.28 -0.11
C THR A 51 4.43 1.26 -0.68
N ILE A 52 4.03 1.51 -1.93
CA ILE A 52 2.98 0.77 -2.61
C ILE A 52 3.60 -0.07 -3.73
N ASP A 53 3.18 -1.33 -3.77
CA ASP A 53 3.51 -2.27 -4.80
C ASP A 53 3.00 -1.82 -6.17
N ALA A 54 3.91 -1.75 -7.13
CA ALA A 54 3.67 -1.21 -8.47
C ALA A 54 4.20 -2.18 -9.53
N HIS A 55 3.70 -3.42 -9.50
CA HIS A 55 4.01 -4.40 -10.53
C HIS A 55 3.38 -4.01 -11.87
N GLU A 56 4.21 -3.97 -12.92
CA GLU A 56 3.74 -3.86 -14.30
C GLU A 56 3.44 -5.23 -14.91
N GLU A 57 2.42 -5.29 -15.76
CA GLU A 57 1.94 -6.60 -16.22
C GLU A 57 2.88 -7.40 -17.12
N LYS A 58 3.73 -6.65 -17.79
CA LYS A 58 4.60 -7.19 -18.83
C LYS A 58 6.05 -7.19 -18.38
N ASP A 59 6.30 -7.06 -17.09
CA ASP A 59 7.66 -7.14 -16.60
C ASP A 59 8.14 -8.60 -16.60
N THR A 60 8.82 -8.97 -17.68
CA THR A 60 9.55 -10.24 -17.81
C THR A 60 10.88 -10.21 -17.04
N SER A 61 11.06 -9.27 -16.12
CA SER A 61 12.15 -9.26 -15.15
C SER A 61 11.99 -10.44 -14.20
N THR A 62 12.70 -11.51 -14.53
CA THR A 62 12.88 -12.71 -13.71
C THR A 62 13.56 -12.38 -12.37
N GLN A 63 12.81 -11.87 -11.41
CA GLN A 63 13.12 -12.06 -10.00
C GLN A 63 11.83 -12.09 -9.16
N LYS A 64 11.34 -13.33 -8.95
CA LYS A 64 10.25 -13.74 -8.05
C LYS A 64 8.81 -13.40 -8.48
N ALA A 65 8.36 -14.01 -9.57
CA ALA A 65 6.95 -14.33 -9.76
C ALA A 65 6.78 -15.86 -9.79
N SER A 66 6.69 -16.48 -8.62
CA SER A 66 6.17 -17.84 -8.50
C SER A 66 5.07 -17.80 -7.44
N SER A 67 3.83 -17.98 -7.90
CA SER A 67 2.57 -17.67 -7.22
C SER A 67 2.25 -16.18 -7.26
N PHE A 68 1.44 -15.77 -8.25
CA PHE A 68 0.25 -14.91 -8.11
C PHE A 68 -0.24 -14.50 -9.52
N HIS A 69 -1.55 -14.69 -9.79
CA HIS A 69 -2.17 -14.56 -11.12
C HIS A 69 -2.71 -13.13 -11.37
N HIS A 70 -2.86 -12.76 -12.64
CA HIS A 70 -2.52 -11.44 -13.14
C HIS A 70 -3.60 -10.82 -14.05
N THR A 71 -3.98 -9.54 -13.84
CA THR A 71 -4.69 -8.66 -14.81
C THR A 71 -4.68 -7.19 -14.28
N THR A 72 -4.22 -6.16 -15.00
CA THR A 72 -4.06 -4.77 -14.54
C THR A 72 -4.18 -3.77 -15.70
N SER A 73 -4.44 -2.51 -15.32
CA SER A 73 -4.40 -1.31 -16.15
C SER A 73 -3.52 -0.27 -15.41
N SER A 74 -2.71 0.47 -16.16
CA SER A 74 -1.54 1.26 -15.76
C SER A 74 -1.82 2.60 -15.05
N GLU A 75 -0.99 2.99 -14.07
CA GLU A 75 -0.24 4.28 -13.99
C GLU A 75 0.32 4.59 -12.56
N LEU A 76 1.60 5.01 -12.52
CA LEU A 76 2.30 5.89 -11.54
C LEU A 76 2.44 5.48 -10.05
N VAL A 77 3.69 5.20 -9.64
CA VAL A 77 4.18 5.28 -8.24
C VAL A 77 4.13 6.76 -7.80
N GLY A 78 3.09 7.14 -7.07
CA GLY A 78 2.96 8.46 -6.46
C GLY A 78 3.39 8.47 -4.99
N VAL A 79 4.56 9.02 -4.67
CA VAL A 79 4.84 9.47 -3.30
C VAL A 79 3.97 10.70 -3.07
N THR A 80 2.80 10.51 -2.47
CA THR A 80 1.93 11.62 -2.08
C THR A 80 2.42 12.17 -0.75
N PHE A 81 3.10 13.30 -0.80
CA PHE A 81 3.29 14.13 0.39
C PHE A 81 1.93 14.79 0.67
N MET A 82 1.33 14.52 1.83
CA MET A 82 0.29 15.42 2.33
C MET A 82 1.00 16.71 2.71
N ASP A 83 0.81 17.77 1.92
CA ASP A 83 1.23 19.11 2.31
C ASP A 83 0.39 19.57 3.52
N PRO A 84 0.98 20.40 4.42
CA PRO A 84 0.33 20.83 5.67
C PRO A 84 -0.93 21.68 5.48
#